data_AF-A0A2T6BUH9-F1
#
_entry.id   AF-A0A2T6BUH9-F1
#
_cell.length_a   1.000
_cell.length_b   1.000
_cell.length_c   1.000
_cell.angle_alpha   90.00
_cell.angle_beta   90.00
_cell.angle_gamma   90.00
#
_symmetry.space_group_name_H-M   'P 1'
#
loop_
_entity.id
_entity.type
_entity.pdbx_description
1 polymer ?
#
loop_
_entity_poly.entity_id
_entity_poly.type
_entity_poly.pdbx_seq_one_letter_code
_entity_poly.pdbx_strand_id
1 'polypeptide(L)'
;MKKNYFSLLLLLCATFTMAQNNDFTNGGGDFLWSNTANWSLSVIPNTTNTGQVRLPLTVESLVDVDVTVKKIQTTFATSGDAPVAGNATLTIDAGANAVFGIENVSDNDINIIFRGNVTINNTTTSGIQNTLMRNQNGNTNDVNGIIFDSGSVLTLNTPLEARAGSGGDVYNFNGSLAGTNALRVSANTISNFGSTSDNSSFGGDFVWVGTNASMVVNTADNGVFLPVDRKVQINGSNGSIEVNGENVFQGNISINGSNSFLFNPTKNQNAMGTITFAGGAADGVLNIDVPGTVTTLAFADNSASDWGSGTVNITGYQEGVFRFGTDNNGLTPAQLAQITVDGSGGAIALDSSGFLINASSLSTEDFELNSKPIAYPTLASNTIFFSKPQENVKVFDLNGRMILQNQSENQVQIDVNSLARGMYLIIFDNKKTEKFIKQ
;
A
#
# COMPACT_ATOMS: atom_id res chain seq x y z
N MET A 1 27.08 -85.99 -13.23
CA MET A 1 28.10 -84.93 -13.06
C MET A 1 27.44 -83.58 -13.28
N LYS A 2 27.70 -82.64 -12.36
CA LYS A 2 26.96 -81.41 -12.07
C LYS A 2 26.98 -80.41 -13.25
N LYS A 3 25.83 -79.83 -13.60
CA LYS A 3 25.74 -78.61 -14.42
C LYS A 3 25.25 -77.47 -13.52
N ASN A 4 26.07 -76.43 -13.47
CA ASN A 4 25.92 -75.24 -12.65
C ASN A 4 24.72 -74.42 -13.11
N TYR A 5 23.77 -74.15 -12.21
CA TYR A 5 22.84 -73.04 -12.37
C TYR A 5 23.42 -71.86 -11.60
N PHE A 6 24.12 -70.99 -12.33
CA PHE A 6 24.57 -69.70 -11.82
C PHE A 6 23.42 -68.71 -12.03
N SER A 7 22.90 -68.18 -10.93
CA SER A 7 21.85 -67.17 -10.88
C SER A 7 22.23 -65.94 -11.71
N LEU A 8 21.38 -65.57 -12.67
CA LEU A 8 21.47 -64.29 -13.36
C LEU A 8 20.61 -63.26 -12.61
N LEU A 9 21.20 -62.62 -11.61
CA LEU A 9 20.68 -61.39 -11.01
C LEU A 9 21.10 -60.23 -11.93
N LEU A 10 20.22 -59.82 -12.84
CA LEU A 10 20.47 -58.63 -13.67
C LEU A 10 20.11 -57.39 -12.84
N LEU A 11 21.16 -56.71 -12.39
CA LEU A 11 21.13 -55.44 -11.66
C LEU A 11 20.57 -54.34 -12.58
N LEU A 12 19.35 -53.88 -12.32
CA LEU A 12 18.78 -52.70 -12.96
C LEU A 12 19.41 -51.45 -12.32
N CYS A 13 20.51 -50.94 -12.88
CA CYS A 13 21.02 -49.61 -12.53
C CYS A 13 20.08 -48.55 -13.11
N ALA A 14 19.04 -48.18 -12.36
CA ALA A 14 18.33 -46.93 -12.59
C ALA A 14 19.26 -45.78 -12.18
N THR A 15 19.87 -45.10 -13.16
CA THR A 15 20.56 -43.83 -12.92
C THR A 15 19.50 -42.76 -12.64
N PHE A 16 19.16 -42.57 -11.37
CA PHE A 16 18.49 -41.34 -10.96
C PHE A 16 19.52 -40.21 -11.05
N THR A 17 19.40 -39.36 -12.08
CA THR A 17 20.12 -38.09 -12.12
C THR A 17 19.50 -37.16 -11.07
N MET A 18 19.97 -37.26 -9.83
CA MET A 18 19.73 -36.22 -8.83
C MET A 18 20.45 -34.96 -9.33
N ALA A 19 19.78 -33.80 -9.32
CA ALA A 19 20.43 -32.54 -9.64
C ALA A 19 21.64 -32.35 -8.71
N GLN A 20 22.84 -32.23 -9.28
CA GLN A 20 24.05 -31.97 -8.51
C GLN A 20 24.22 -30.46 -8.30
N ASN A 21 24.77 -30.10 -7.15
CA ASN A 21 25.13 -28.72 -6.86
C ASN A 21 26.36 -28.32 -7.69
N ASN A 22 26.26 -27.22 -8.43
CA ASN A 22 27.40 -26.67 -9.16
C ASN A 22 27.81 -25.35 -8.51
N ASP A 23 29.02 -25.36 -7.97
CA ASP A 23 29.53 -24.25 -7.18
C ASP A 23 30.34 -23.35 -8.08
N PHE A 24 30.10 -22.04 -7.99
CA PHE A 24 30.97 -21.07 -8.61
C PHE A 24 32.27 -20.96 -7.81
N THR A 25 33.34 -21.55 -8.32
CA THR A 25 34.66 -21.65 -7.68
C THR A 25 35.67 -20.66 -8.23
N ASN A 26 35.35 -19.99 -9.35
CA ASN A 26 36.26 -19.10 -10.07
C ASN A 26 37.65 -19.72 -10.33
N GLY A 27 37.73 -21.04 -10.56
CA GLY A 27 39.00 -21.75 -10.77
C GLY A 27 39.79 -21.28 -12.00
N GLY A 28 39.11 -20.71 -13.00
CA GLY A 28 39.71 -20.08 -14.17
C GLY A 28 40.18 -18.63 -13.96
N GLY A 29 39.72 -17.96 -12.90
CA GLY A 29 40.18 -16.64 -12.47
C GLY A 29 39.65 -15.44 -13.25
N ASP A 30 38.73 -15.64 -14.19
CA ASP A 30 38.14 -14.59 -15.05
C ASP A 30 36.72 -14.17 -14.63
N PHE A 31 36.16 -14.81 -13.59
CA PHE A 31 34.83 -14.54 -13.03
C PHE A 31 33.63 -14.85 -13.95
N LEU A 32 33.87 -15.38 -15.15
CA LEU A 32 32.83 -15.60 -16.17
C LEU A 32 32.03 -16.89 -15.94
N TRP A 33 30.72 -16.84 -16.13
CA TRP A 33 29.86 -18.02 -16.05
C TRP A 33 30.02 -18.93 -17.28
N SER A 34 30.44 -18.40 -18.43
CA SER A 34 30.71 -19.19 -19.64
C SER A 34 31.97 -20.07 -19.54
N ASN A 35 32.90 -19.74 -18.62
CA ASN A 35 34.12 -20.52 -18.43
C ASN A 35 33.86 -21.75 -17.55
N THR A 36 33.91 -22.94 -18.15
CA THR A 36 33.69 -24.20 -17.43
C THR A 36 34.66 -24.43 -16.27
N ALA A 37 35.87 -23.87 -16.31
CA ALA A 37 36.85 -23.98 -15.22
C ALA A 37 36.42 -23.24 -13.93
N ASN A 38 35.45 -22.33 -14.01
CA ASN A 38 34.91 -21.62 -12.85
C ASN A 38 33.85 -22.40 -12.07
N TRP A 39 33.54 -23.62 -12.50
CA TRP A 39 32.46 -24.43 -11.97
C TRP A 39 32.99 -25.73 -11.37
N SER A 40 32.52 -26.10 -10.18
CA SER A 40 32.97 -27.32 -9.48
C SER A 40 32.71 -28.61 -10.28
N LEU A 41 31.70 -28.61 -11.15
CA LEU A 41 31.38 -29.73 -12.04
C LEU A 41 31.97 -29.58 -13.45
N SER A 42 32.81 -28.56 -13.68
CA SER A 42 33.46 -28.29 -14.97
C SER A 42 32.48 -28.16 -16.14
N VAL A 43 31.28 -27.64 -15.88
CA VAL A 43 30.20 -27.43 -16.85
C VAL A 43 29.47 -26.12 -16.57
N ILE A 44 29.03 -25.45 -17.63
CA ILE A 44 28.15 -24.27 -17.52
C ILE A 44 26.80 -24.75 -16.95
N PRO A 45 26.25 -24.05 -15.93
CA PRO A 45 25.00 -24.46 -15.33
C PRO A 45 23.82 -24.46 -16.30
N ASN A 46 22.94 -25.44 -16.18
CA ASN A 46 21.62 -25.41 -16.81
C ASN A 46 20.59 -26.23 -16.00
N THR A 47 19.32 -26.23 -16.44
CA THR A 47 18.22 -26.94 -15.77
C THR A 47 18.31 -28.47 -15.80
N THR A 48 19.13 -29.06 -16.69
CA THR A 48 19.23 -30.51 -16.91
C THR A 48 20.48 -31.13 -16.28
N ASN A 49 21.61 -30.43 -16.27
CA ASN A 49 22.89 -30.95 -15.78
C ASN A 49 23.13 -30.64 -14.29
N THR A 50 22.88 -29.40 -13.87
CA THR A 50 23.31 -28.87 -12.57
C THR A 50 22.32 -27.86 -12.01
N GLY A 51 21.03 -28.22 -12.04
CA GLY A 51 19.90 -27.30 -11.81
C GLY A 51 19.99 -26.38 -10.58
N GLN A 52 20.89 -26.64 -9.62
CA GLN A 52 21.20 -25.76 -8.50
C GLN A 52 22.63 -25.18 -8.60
N VAL A 53 22.70 -23.84 -8.73
CA VAL A 53 23.92 -23.05 -8.60
C VAL A 53 24.14 -22.66 -7.15
N ARG A 54 25.37 -22.78 -6.65
CA ARG A 54 25.77 -22.27 -5.32
C ARG A 54 26.88 -21.23 -5.42
N LEU A 55 26.80 -20.22 -4.56
CA LEU A 55 27.74 -19.10 -4.48
C LEU A 55 28.52 -19.18 -3.15
N PRO A 56 29.62 -19.96 -3.06
CA PRO A 56 30.41 -20.08 -1.83
C PRO A 56 31.45 -18.96 -1.65
N LEU A 57 31.73 -18.18 -2.70
CA LEU A 57 32.81 -17.21 -2.73
C LEU A 57 32.32 -15.78 -2.51
N THR A 58 33.16 -14.97 -1.88
CA THR A 58 32.99 -13.52 -1.73
C THR A 58 33.59 -12.78 -2.93
N VAL A 59 33.11 -13.11 -4.13
CA VAL A 59 33.55 -12.48 -5.39
C VAL A 59 32.34 -12.15 -6.26
N GLU A 60 32.47 -11.11 -7.09
CA GLU A 60 31.45 -10.81 -8.11
C GLU A 60 31.59 -11.79 -9.27
N SER A 61 30.55 -12.61 -9.46
CA SER A 61 30.45 -13.52 -10.59
C SER A 61 29.73 -12.83 -11.76
N LEU A 62 30.13 -13.12 -13.00
CA LEU A 62 29.66 -12.43 -14.19
C LEU A 62 28.88 -13.37 -15.11
N VAL A 63 27.57 -13.15 -15.20
CA VAL A 63 26.68 -13.78 -16.17
C VAL A 63 26.94 -13.14 -17.54
N ASP A 64 27.87 -13.73 -18.29
CA ASP A 64 28.31 -13.27 -19.61
C ASP A 64 27.66 -14.04 -20.77
N VAL A 65 26.91 -15.08 -20.45
CA VAL A 65 26.08 -15.86 -21.38
C VAL A 65 24.71 -16.09 -20.78
N ASP A 66 23.66 -16.08 -21.61
CA ASP A 66 22.31 -16.40 -21.15
C ASP A 66 22.27 -17.83 -20.59
N VAL A 67 21.70 -17.95 -19.40
CA VAL A 67 21.74 -19.20 -18.64
C VAL A 67 20.42 -19.41 -17.92
N THR A 68 19.90 -20.65 -17.96
CA THR A 68 18.67 -21.03 -17.27
C THR A 68 18.97 -22.08 -16.22
N VAL A 69 18.68 -21.79 -14.95
CA VAL A 69 18.90 -22.71 -13.82
C VAL A 69 17.59 -22.90 -13.05
N LYS A 70 17.50 -23.98 -12.25
CA LYS A 70 16.34 -24.18 -11.37
C LYS A 70 16.42 -23.36 -10.11
N LYS A 71 17.64 -23.15 -9.62
CA LYS A 71 17.89 -22.50 -8.34
C LYS A 71 19.26 -21.84 -8.32
N ILE A 72 19.32 -20.67 -7.69
CA ILE A 72 20.55 -20.02 -7.23
C ILE A 72 20.49 -19.87 -5.71
N GLN A 73 21.61 -20.15 -5.04
CA GLN A 73 21.70 -19.97 -3.60
C GLN A 73 23.11 -19.70 -3.10
N THR A 74 23.24 -19.25 -1.86
CA THR A 74 24.52 -19.31 -1.13
C THR A 74 24.76 -20.71 -0.59
N THR A 75 25.93 -20.92 0.02
CA THR A 75 26.19 -22.05 0.91
C THR A 75 26.09 -21.61 2.37
N PHE A 76 25.88 -22.54 3.30
CA PHE A 76 25.89 -22.24 4.75
C PHE A 76 27.17 -21.52 5.20
N ALA A 77 28.32 -21.87 4.62
CA ALA A 77 29.63 -21.33 4.97
C ALA A 77 30.03 -20.05 4.21
N THR A 78 29.12 -19.44 3.43
CA THR A 78 29.45 -18.24 2.64
C THR A 78 29.68 -17.06 3.58
N SER A 79 30.89 -16.52 3.62
CA SER A 79 31.34 -15.60 4.69
C SER A 79 31.37 -14.12 4.29
N GLY A 80 30.82 -13.79 3.12
CA GLY A 80 30.59 -12.40 2.72
C GLY A 80 29.56 -12.32 1.59
N ASP A 81 29.23 -11.10 1.17
CA ASP A 81 28.26 -10.86 0.10
C ASP A 81 28.63 -11.61 -1.19
N ALA A 82 27.60 -12.10 -1.87
CA ALA A 82 27.69 -12.88 -3.09
C ALA A 82 27.06 -12.09 -4.27
N PRO A 83 27.79 -11.15 -4.89
CA PRO A 83 27.28 -10.40 -6.02
C PRO A 83 27.28 -11.21 -7.32
N VAL A 84 26.20 -11.04 -8.09
CA VAL A 84 25.96 -11.64 -9.40
C VAL A 84 25.67 -10.50 -10.38
N ALA A 85 26.62 -10.23 -11.26
CA ALA A 85 26.55 -9.18 -12.27
C ALA A 85 26.62 -9.77 -13.68
N GLY A 86 26.87 -8.93 -14.68
CA GLY A 86 26.96 -9.33 -16.08
C GLY A 86 25.81 -8.80 -16.94
N ASN A 87 26.05 -8.77 -18.25
CA ASN A 87 25.12 -8.17 -19.21
C ASN A 87 24.09 -9.16 -19.74
N ALA A 88 24.37 -10.46 -19.64
CA ALA A 88 23.46 -11.50 -20.09
C ALA A 88 22.37 -11.80 -19.03
N THR A 89 21.45 -12.69 -19.37
CA THR A 89 20.27 -12.96 -18.55
C THR A 89 20.45 -14.24 -17.73
N LEU A 90 20.30 -14.11 -16.41
CA LEU A 90 20.07 -15.25 -15.52
C LEU A 90 18.58 -15.57 -15.46
N THR A 91 18.16 -16.69 -16.04
CA THR A 91 16.78 -17.17 -15.95
C THR A 91 16.64 -18.21 -14.84
N ILE A 92 15.68 -18.00 -13.94
CA ILE A 92 15.28 -18.96 -12.92
C ILE A 92 13.99 -19.66 -13.38
N ASP A 93 14.12 -20.93 -13.72
CA ASP A 93 13.02 -21.85 -14.01
C ASP A 93 13.01 -22.98 -12.99
N ALA A 94 12.30 -22.77 -11.88
CA ALA A 94 12.23 -23.73 -10.78
C ALA A 94 11.68 -25.12 -11.21
N GLY A 95 11.00 -25.20 -12.34
CA GLY A 95 10.46 -26.43 -12.92
C GLY A 95 9.32 -27.07 -12.11
N ALA A 96 8.83 -26.40 -11.07
CA ALA A 96 7.77 -26.86 -10.19
C ALA A 96 7.10 -25.69 -9.47
N ASN A 97 5.82 -25.85 -9.13
CA ASN A 97 5.03 -24.83 -8.44
C ASN A 97 5.48 -24.66 -6.98
N ALA A 98 5.61 -23.42 -6.52
CA ALA A 98 5.96 -23.07 -5.15
C ALA A 98 7.26 -23.73 -4.65
N VAL A 99 8.30 -23.70 -5.49
CA VAL A 99 9.66 -24.14 -5.14
C VAL A 99 10.60 -22.94 -5.07
N PHE A 100 11.54 -22.98 -4.13
CA PHE A 100 12.56 -21.95 -3.97
C PHE A 100 13.56 -21.97 -5.13
N GLY A 101 13.52 -20.91 -5.94
CA GLY A 101 14.48 -20.66 -7.00
C GLY A 101 15.61 -19.72 -6.59
N ILE A 102 15.42 -18.93 -5.53
CA ILE A 102 16.44 -18.05 -4.97
C ILE A 102 16.48 -18.27 -3.46
N GLU A 103 17.62 -18.68 -2.91
CA GLU A 103 17.75 -18.83 -1.46
C GLU A 103 19.06 -18.28 -0.95
N ASN A 104 19.00 -17.38 0.01
CA ASN A 104 20.15 -17.10 0.84
C ASN A 104 20.09 -18.00 2.07
N VAL A 105 21.00 -18.97 2.18
CA VAL A 105 21.03 -19.96 3.26
C VAL A 105 22.27 -19.83 4.15
N SER A 106 23.02 -18.74 4.01
CA SER A 106 24.26 -18.53 4.75
C SER A 106 24.02 -18.40 6.25
N ASP A 107 24.95 -18.90 7.07
CA ASP A 107 24.94 -18.73 8.53
C ASP A 107 25.74 -17.48 8.98
N ASN A 108 26.11 -16.59 8.04
CA ASN A 108 27.02 -15.46 8.30
C ASN A 108 26.43 -14.08 7.96
N ASP A 109 25.10 -13.95 7.89
CA ASP A 109 24.40 -12.67 7.71
C ASP A 109 24.90 -11.84 6.52
N ILE A 110 24.80 -12.41 5.32
CA ILE A 110 25.33 -11.87 4.06
C ILE A 110 24.20 -11.56 3.06
N ASN A 111 24.53 -10.90 1.96
CA ASN A 111 23.59 -10.61 0.88
C ASN A 111 23.90 -11.41 -0.38
N ILE A 112 22.86 -11.92 -1.05
CA ILE A 112 22.92 -12.20 -2.49
C ILE A 112 22.53 -10.90 -3.20
N ILE A 113 23.40 -10.41 -4.08
CA ILE A 113 23.22 -9.11 -4.73
C ILE A 113 23.17 -9.28 -6.25
N PHE A 114 22.02 -9.07 -6.85
CA PHE A 114 21.84 -9.10 -8.31
C PHE A 114 22.05 -7.71 -8.90
N ARG A 115 23.04 -7.58 -9.79
CA ARG A 115 23.41 -6.32 -10.48
C ARG A 115 23.12 -6.34 -11.98
N GLY A 116 22.77 -7.52 -12.51
CA GLY A 116 22.44 -7.72 -13.92
C GLY A 116 20.96 -8.01 -14.16
N ASN A 117 20.68 -8.74 -15.25
CA ASN A 117 19.34 -9.11 -15.65
C ASN A 117 18.94 -10.46 -15.03
N VAL A 118 17.85 -10.48 -14.28
CA VAL A 118 17.24 -11.69 -13.72
C VAL A 118 15.85 -11.88 -14.30
N THR A 119 15.55 -13.06 -14.82
CA THR A 119 14.21 -13.42 -15.32
C THR A 119 13.65 -14.57 -14.52
N ILE A 120 12.44 -14.41 -13.98
CA ILE A 120 11.66 -15.49 -13.36
C ILE A 120 10.70 -16.03 -14.41
N ASN A 121 10.91 -17.28 -14.82
CA ASN A 121 10.14 -17.94 -15.87
C ASN A 121 9.98 -19.43 -15.57
N ASN A 122 9.10 -19.74 -14.62
CA ASN A 122 8.86 -21.11 -14.15
C ASN A 122 7.94 -21.85 -15.13
N THR A 123 8.49 -22.79 -15.89
CA THR A 123 7.79 -23.44 -17.01
C THR A 123 6.79 -24.52 -16.57
N THR A 124 6.62 -24.72 -15.25
CA THR A 124 5.65 -25.68 -14.71
C THR A 124 4.23 -25.33 -15.17
N THR A 125 3.43 -26.34 -15.51
CA THR A 125 2.03 -26.16 -15.95
C THR A 125 1.02 -26.33 -14.81
N SER A 126 1.50 -26.52 -13.58
CA SER A 126 0.67 -26.76 -12.39
C SER A 126 0.64 -25.53 -11.49
N GLY A 127 -0.50 -25.32 -10.83
CA GLY A 127 -0.69 -24.22 -9.89
C GLY A 127 -0.57 -22.86 -10.55
N ILE A 128 -0.15 -21.87 -9.77
CA ILE A 128 0.06 -20.49 -10.21
C ILE A 128 1.50 -20.24 -10.69
N GLN A 129 2.29 -21.30 -10.82
CA GLN A 129 3.63 -21.29 -11.41
C GLN A 129 4.61 -20.37 -10.67
N ASN A 130 4.38 -20.11 -9.38
CA ASN A 130 5.22 -19.18 -8.65
C ASN A 130 6.58 -19.80 -8.28
N THR A 131 7.64 -19.01 -8.47
CA THR A 131 8.95 -19.26 -7.87
C THR A 131 9.00 -18.60 -6.51
N LEU A 132 9.61 -19.27 -5.53
CA LEU A 132 9.80 -18.71 -4.19
C LEU A 132 11.21 -18.15 -4.01
N MET A 133 11.34 -17.15 -3.15
CA MET A 133 12.60 -16.71 -2.60
C MET A 133 12.56 -16.60 -1.08
N ARG A 134 13.69 -16.88 -0.41
CA ARG A 134 13.81 -16.73 1.04
C ARG A 134 15.23 -16.43 1.52
N ASN A 135 15.35 -15.80 2.68
CA ASN A 135 16.56 -15.81 3.49
C ASN A 135 16.42 -16.80 4.64
N GLN A 136 17.45 -17.58 4.95
CA GLN A 136 17.45 -18.59 5.99
C GLN A 136 18.74 -18.50 6.80
N ASN A 137 18.68 -18.89 8.08
CA ASN A 137 19.76 -18.87 9.06
C ASN A 137 20.32 -17.49 9.43
N GLY A 138 19.59 -16.41 9.11
CA GLY A 138 19.89 -15.07 9.64
C GLY A 138 19.81 -15.05 11.17
N ASN A 139 20.80 -14.44 11.81
CA ASN A 139 20.77 -14.14 13.23
C ASN A 139 19.73 -13.03 13.50
N THR A 140 19.21 -12.92 14.73
CA THR A 140 18.26 -11.85 15.08
C THR A 140 18.85 -10.43 15.02
N ASN A 141 20.18 -10.32 14.90
CA ASN A 141 20.91 -9.05 15.00
C ASN A 141 21.53 -8.57 13.68
N ASP A 142 21.72 -9.46 12.71
CA ASP A 142 22.31 -9.17 11.41
C ASP A 142 21.55 -9.99 10.35
N VAL A 143 21.25 -9.38 9.21
CA VAL A 143 20.11 -9.78 8.39
C VAL A 143 20.58 -10.31 7.04
N ASN A 144 20.34 -11.60 6.76
CA ASN A 144 20.53 -12.13 5.42
C ASN A 144 19.61 -11.39 4.43
N GLY A 145 20.19 -10.98 3.29
CA GLY A 145 19.46 -10.22 2.28
C GLY A 145 19.45 -10.87 0.90
N ILE A 146 18.39 -10.59 0.16
CA ILE A 146 18.32 -10.74 -1.29
C ILE A 146 18.07 -9.35 -1.87
N ILE A 147 19.02 -8.86 -2.65
CA ILE A 147 19.07 -7.48 -3.14
C ILE A 147 19.09 -7.50 -4.66
N PHE A 148 18.13 -6.83 -5.30
CA PHE A 148 18.18 -6.43 -6.69
C PHE A 148 18.70 -4.99 -6.74
N ASP A 149 19.99 -4.84 -7.03
CA ASP A 149 20.75 -3.60 -6.87
C ASP A 149 20.34 -2.53 -7.89
N SER A 150 20.83 -1.30 -7.69
CA SER A 150 20.60 -0.20 -8.63
C SER A 150 21.07 -0.57 -10.04
N GLY A 151 20.24 -0.26 -11.05
CA GLY A 151 20.52 -0.62 -12.45
C GLY A 151 20.24 -2.07 -12.84
N SER A 152 19.90 -2.95 -11.90
CA SER A 152 19.45 -4.31 -12.23
C SER A 152 18.02 -4.32 -12.77
N VAL A 153 17.68 -5.37 -13.51
CA VAL A 153 16.33 -5.61 -14.02
C VAL A 153 15.85 -6.97 -13.56
N LEU A 154 14.73 -7.01 -12.83
CA LEU A 154 14.02 -8.23 -12.48
C LEU A 154 12.75 -8.36 -13.34
N THR A 155 12.76 -9.31 -14.28
CA THR A 155 11.64 -9.59 -15.17
C THR A 155 10.80 -10.76 -14.63
N LEU A 156 9.49 -10.52 -14.44
CA LEU A 156 8.55 -11.52 -13.94
C LEU A 156 7.62 -12.02 -15.06
N ASN A 157 8.01 -13.13 -15.70
CA ASN A 157 7.15 -13.86 -16.65
C ASN A 157 6.24 -14.86 -15.94
N THR A 158 6.62 -15.26 -14.72
CA THR A 158 5.79 -15.98 -13.75
C THR A 158 5.93 -15.33 -12.38
N PRO A 159 5.01 -15.55 -11.44
CA PRO A 159 5.07 -14.85 -10.15
C PRO A 159 6.33 -15.20 -9.35
N LEU A 160 6.90 -14.22 -8.67
CA LEU A 160 7.94 -14.41 -7.66
C LEU A 160 7.35 -14.11 -6.28
N GLU A 161 7.56 -15.00 -5.30
CA GLU A 161 7.05 -14.83 -3.95
C GLU A 161 8.17 -14.76 -2.91
N ALA A 162 8.27 -13.61 -2.23
CA ALA A 162 9.09 -13.43 -1.04
C ALA A 162 8.44 -14.16 0.14
N ARG A 163 9.17 -15.04 0.82
CA ARG A 163 8.67 -15.79 1.98
C ARG A 163 9.54 -15.57 3.20
N ALA A 164 8.91 -15.50 4.36
CA ALA A 164 9.66 -15.49 5.60
C ALA A 164 10.45 -16.81 5.72
N GLY A 165 11.74 -16.72 6.04
CA GLY A 165 12.55 -17.87 6.40
C GLY A 165 12.91 -17.85 7.88
N SER A 166 14.09 -17.35 8.23
CA SER A 166 14.54 -17.15 9.63
C SER A 166 14.44 -15.68 10.05
N GLY A 167 14.71 -15.36 11.32
CA GLY A 167 14.70 -13.97 11.79
C GLY A 167 15.53 -13.04 10.90
N GLY A 168 14.97 -11.88 10.55
CA GLY A 168 15.58 -10.93 9.63
C GLY A 168 15.51 -11.37 8.17
N ASP A 169 14.40 -11.08 7.50
CA ASP A 169 14.30 -11.21 6.04
C ASP A 169 14.36 -9.83 5.41
N VAL A 170 15.42 -9.53 4.65
CA VAL A 170 15.51 -8.30 3.85
C VAL A 170 15.40 -8.65 2.38
N TYR A 171 14.38 -8.08 1.73
CA TYR A 171 14.25 -8.06 0.28
C TYR A 171 14.35 -6.61 -0.19
N ASN A 172 15.39 -6.29 -0.95
CA ASN A 172 15.58 -4.93 -1.46
C ASN A 172 15.46 -4.91 -2.98
N PHE A 173 14.62 -4.01 -3.48
CA PHE A 173 14.38 -3.77 -4.90
C PHE A 173 14.83 -2.34 -5.21
N ASN A 174 16.11 -2.20 -5.56
CA ASN A 174 16.73 -0.92 -5.91
C ASN A 174 16.82 -0.72 -7.43
N GLY A 175 16.66 -1.80 -8.21
CA GLY A 175 16.56 -1.79 -9.66
C GLY A 175 15.12 -1.66 -10.17
N SER A 176 14.89 -2.02 -11.44
CA SER A 176 13.57 -1.96 -12.08
C SER A 176 12.88 -3.32 -12.13
N LEU A 177 11.56 -3.33 -11.96
CA LEU A 177 10.71 -4.48 -12.26
C LEU A 177 10.19 -4.43 -13.71
N ALA A 178 10.11 -5.59 -14.34
CA ALA A 178 9.55 -5.78 -15.68
C ALA A 178 8.69 -7.05 -15.75
N GLY A 179 8.00 -7.25 -16.88
CA GLY A 179 7.07 -8.37 -17.06
C GLY A 179 5.66 -8.07 -16.54
N THR A 180 4.78 -9.06 -16.62
CA THR A 180 3.33 -8.91 -16.39
C THR A 180 2.82 -9.74 -15.21
N ASN A 181 3.67 -10.53 -14.57
CA ASN A 181 3.28 -11.35 -13.44
C ASN A 181 3.62 -10.72 -12.09
N ALA A 182 2.94 -11.19 -11.05
CA ALA A 182 2.96 -10.55 -9.76
C ALA A 182 4.29 -10.73 -9.00
N LEU A 183 4.71 -9.66 -8.33
CA LEU A 183 5.58 -9.77 -7.16
C LEU A 183 4.70 -10.00 -5.93
N ARG A 184 4.94 -11.11 -5.23
CA ARG A 184 4.11 -11.56 -4.12
C ARG A 184 4.89 -11.50 -2.82
N VAL A 185 4.25 -11.03 -1.75
CA VAL A 185 4.84 -10.99 -0.41
C VAL A 185 4.01 -11.85 0.55
N SER A 186 4.68 -12.83 1.14
CA SER A 186 4.09 -13.80 2.07
C SER A 186 4.18 -13.32 3.51
N ALA A 187 3.64 -14.10 4.45
CA ALA A 187 3.47 -13.67 5.83
C ALA A 187 4.80 -13.27 6.49
N ASN A 188 4.77 -12.20 7.29
CA ASN A 188 5.90 -11.66 8.07
C ASN A 188 7.16 -11.33 7.24
N THR A 189 6.99 -10.93 5.97
CA THR A 189 8.08 -10.42 5.14
C THR A 189 8.10 -8.91 5.11
N ILE A 190 9.30 -8.33 5.00
CA ILE A 190 9.50 -6.89 4.75
C ILE A 190 10.23 -6.74 3.42
N SER A 191 9.64 -6.02 2.48
CA SER A 191 10.25 -5.69 1.19
C SER A 191 10.47 -4.19 1.06
N ASN A 192 11.67 -3.76 0.68
CA ASN A 192 12.02 -2.36 0.53
C ASN A 192 12.24 -2.02 -0.95
N PHE A 193 11.68 -0.89 -1.38
CA PHE A 193 12.00 -0.29 -2.67
C PHE A 193 12.91 0.91 -2.43
N GLY A 194 14.12 0.87 -2.99
CA GLY A 194 15.12 1.92 -2.78
C GLY A 194 14.82 3.18 -3.59
N SER A 195 15.55 4.26 -3.30
CA SER A 195 15.39 5.54 -4.02
C SER A 195 15.70 5.47 -5.52
N THR A 196 16.43 4.45 -5.96
CA THR A 196 16.73 4.21 -7.38
C THR A 196 15.77 3.27 -8.07
N SER A 197 14.78 2.70 -7.35
CA SER A 197 13.80 1.80 -7.97
C SER A 197 12.98 2.55 -9.01
N ASP A 198 12.71 1.93 -10.15
CA ASP A 198 11.81 2.45 -11.18
C ASP A 198 10.99 1.32 -11.78
N ASN A 199 9.69 1.32 -11.50
CA ASN A 199 8.76 0.29 -11.96
C ASN A 199 7.87 0.79 -13.10
N SER A 200 8.22 1.88 -13.78
CA SER A 200 7.41 2.48 -14.85
C SER A 200 7.01 1.47 -15.95
N SER A 201 7.86 0.48 -16.24
CA SER A 201 7.61 -0.57 -17.22
C SER A 201 6.97 -1.85 -16.66
N PHE A 202 6.72 -1.91 -15.35
CA PHE A 202 6.20 -3.11 -14.72
C PHE A 202 4.70 -3.28 -15.00
N GLY A 203 4.35 -4.36 -15.70
CA GLY A 203 2.97 -4.70 -16.04
C GLY A 203 2.31 -5.65 -15.03
N GLY A 204 3.01 -6.05 -13.96
CA GLY A 204 2.49 -6.93 -12.92
C GLY A 204 1.90 -6.18 -11.72
N ASP A 205 1.25 -6.93 -10.85
CA ASP A 205 0.69 -6.42 -9.58
C ASP A 205 1.60 -6.75 -8.40
N PHE A 206 1.44 -5.97 -7.33
CA PHE A 206 2.03 -6.29 -6.02
C PHE A 206 0.98 -6.97 -5.16
N VAL A 207 1.26 -8.18 -4.67
CA VAL A 207 0.22 -9.00 -4.02
C VAL A 207 0.66 -9.46 -2.65
N TRP A 208 -0.09 -9.04 -1.62
CA TRP A 208 0.03 -9.53 -0.26
C TRP A 208 -0.71 -10.85 -0.17
N VAL A 209 0.01 -11.94 0.07
CA VAL A 209 -0.57 -13.29 0.11
C VAL A 209 -0.51 -13.94 1.49
N GLY A 210 0.20 -13.32 2.44
CA GLY A 210 0.22 -13.75 3.83
C GLY A 210 0.05 -12.60 4.80
N THR A 211 -0.25 -12.94 6.06
CA THR A 211 -0.55 -11.96 7.11
C THR A 211 0.70 -11.21 7.57
N ASN A 212 0.53 -9.94 7.99
CA ASN A 212 1.63 -9.10 8.50
C ASN A 212 2.79 -8.86 7.52
N ALA A 213 2.55 -9.00 6.21
CA ALA A 213 3.55 -8.64 5.20
C ALA A 213 3.58 -7.13 5.00
N SER A 214 4.77 -6.54 4.91
CA SER A 214 4.94 -5.09 4.75
C SER A 214 5.84 -4.72 3.58
N MET A 215 5.58 -3.55 3.00
CA MET A 215 6.48 -2.89 2.06
C MET A 215 6.86 -1.50 2.54
N VAL A 216 8.11 -1.10 2.32
CA VAL A 216 8.59 0.27 2.51
C VAL A 216 9.05 0.82 1.17
N VAL A 217 8.43 1.90 0.73
CA VAL A 217 8.66 2.49 -0.59
C VAL A 217 9.44 3.79 -0.44
N ASN A 218 10.75 3.71 -0.67
CA ASN A 218 11.66 4.86 -0.67
C ASN A 218 12.00 5.34 -2.07
N THR A 219 11.27 4.89 -3.10
CA THR A 219 11.36 5.40 -4.48
C THR A 219 11.42 6.93 -4.47
N ALA A 220 12.35 7.52 -5.23
CA ALA A 220 12.51 8.97 -5.24
C ALA A 220 11.22 9.69 -5.66
N ASP A 221 11.05 10.93 -5.16
CA ASP A 221 9.91 11.77 -5.49
C ASP A 221 9.69 11.85 -7.01
N ASN A 222 8.44 11.65 -7.44
CA ASN A 222 7.98 11.59 -8.83
C ASN A 222 8.57 10.42 -9.66
N GLY A 223 9.26 9.48 -9.03
CA GLY A 223 9.51 8.14 -9.59
C GLY A 223 8.23 7.30 -9.62
N VAL A 224 8.34 6.04 -10.06
CA VAL A 224 7.18 5.13 -10.14
C VAL A 224 7.46 3.88 -9.32
N PHE A 225 6.77 3.74 -8.19
CA PHE A 225 6.70 2.47 -7.47
C PHE A 225 5.55 1.61 -8.01
N LEU A 226 4.34 2.17 -8.04
CA LEU A 226 3.14 1.50 -8.54
C LEU A 226 2.63 2.27 -9.76
N PRO A 227 2.79 1.73 -10.98
CA PRO A 227 2.28 2.37 -12.20
C PRO A 227 0.76 2.47 -12.23
N VAL A 228 0.26 3.36 -13.09
CA VAL A 228 -1.16 3.41 -13.46
C VAL A 228 -1.68 2.05 -13.93
N ASP A 229 -2.97 1.80 -13.72
CA ASP A 229 -3.67 0.55 -14.01
C ASP A 229 -3.21 -0.70 -13.24
N ARG A 230 -2.08 -0.65 -12.53
CA ARG A 230 -1.63 -1.71 -11.62
C ARG A 230 -2.30 -1.59 -10.26
N LYS A 231 -2.12 -2.61 -9.41
CA LYS A 231 -2.67 -2.59 -8.06
C LYS A 231 -1.73 -3.17 -7.02
N VAL A 232 -1.92 -2.68 -5.79
CA VAL A 232 -1.67 -3.48 -4.60
C VAL A 232 -2.91 -4.35 -4.34
N GLN A 233 -2.74 -5.66 -4.33
CA GLN A 233 -3.81 -6.61 -4.06
C GLN A 233 -3.59 -7.30 -2.71
N ILE A 234 -4.57 -7.20 -1.83
CA ILE A 234 -4.50 -7.70 -0.46
C ILE A 234 -5.31 -8.98 -0.35
N ASN A 235 -4.61 -10.12 -0.31
CA ASN A 235 -5.18 -11.45 -0.08
C ASN A 235 -4.82 -12.02 1.31
N GLY A 236 -4.13 -11.25 2.16
CA GLY A 236 -3.84 -11.61 3.55
C GLY A 236 -3.93 -10.39 4.47
N SER A 237 -4.52 -10.57 5.67
CA SER A 237 -4.79 -9.49 6.63
C SER A 237 -3.55 -8.91 7.30
N ASN A 238 -3.73 -7.72 7.89
CA ASN A 238 -2.71 -6.98 8.63
C ASN A 238 -1.47 -6.65 7.78
N GLY A 239 -1.62 -6.62 6.46
CA GLY A 239 -0.56 -6.14 5.58
C GLY A 239 -0.39 -4.63 5.72
N SER A 240 0.79 -4.12 5.40
CA SER A 240 1.03 -2.68 5.37
C SER A 240 1.90 -2.23 4.21
N ILE A 241 1.82 -0.95 3.89
CA ILE A 241 2.77 -0.25 3.05
C ILE A 241 3.05 1.14 3.61
N GLU A 242 4.33 1.50 3.70
CA GLU A 242 4.79 2.86 3.97
C GLU A 242 5.29 3.50 2.67
N VAL A 243 4.78 4.68 2.32
CA VAL A 243 5.12 5.36 1.07
C VAL A 243 5.84 6.66 1.35
N ASN A 244 7.17 6.65 1.16
CA ASN A 244 8.08 7.75 1.49
C ASN A 244 8.43 8.67 0.33
N GLY A 245 8.16 8.25 -0.91
CA GLY A 245 8.29 9.09 -2.10
C GLY A 245 7.00 9.84 -2.42
N GLU A 246 7.11 11.11 -2.83
CA GLU A 246 5.99 11.90 -3.35
C GLU A 246 5.57 11.40 -4.74
N ASN A 247 4.27 11.26 -4.99
CA ASN A 247 3.69 10.87 -6.30
C ASN A 247 4.20 9.54 -6.92
N VAL A 248 4.66 8.60 -6.09
CA VAL A 248 5.19 7.30 -6.55
C VAL A 248 4.13 6.21 -6.65
N PHE A 249 2.95 6.43 -6.05
CA PHE A 249 1.85 5.47 -6.01
C PHE A 249 0.71 5.93 -6.95
N GLN A 250 0.69 5.40 -8.17
CA GLN A 250 -0.24 5.84 -9.24
C GLN A 250 -1.33 4.80 -9.55
N GLY A 251 -1.23 3.60 -8.98
CA GLY A 251 -2.16 2.51 -9.20
C GLY A 251 -3.26 2.41 -8.15
N ASN A 252 -3.98 1.29 -8.18
CA ASN A 252 -5.17 1.02 -7.40
C ASN A 252 -4.85 0.28 -6.09
N ILE A 253 -5.78 0.36 -5.14
CA ILE A 253 -5.80 -0.46 -3.92
C ILE A 253 -6.97 -1.44 -4.04
N SER A 254 -6.68 -2.74 -3.89
CA SER A 254 -7.69 -3.78 -3.94
C SER A 254 -7.60 -4.68 -2.72
N ILE A 255 -8.63 -4.66 -1.88
CA ILE A 255 -8.74 -5.51 -0.70
C ILE A 255 -9.69 -6.65 -1.02
N ASN A 256 -9.22 -7.89 -0.88
CA ASN A 256 -10.00 -9.06 -1.21
C ASN A 256 -10.57 -9.70 0.06
N GLY A 257 -11.85 -10.06 0.08
CA GLY A 257 -12.53 -10.66 1.23
C GLY A 257 -12.47 -9.77 2.48
N SER A 258 -12.46 -10.41 3.65
CA SER A 258 -12.43 -9.77 4.98
C SER A 258 -11.03 -9.33 5.43
N ASN A 259 -10.11 -9.10 4.48
CA ASN A 259 -8.73 -8.75 4.82
C ASN A 259 -8.61 -7.29 5.28
N SER A 260 -7.61 -7.01 6.12
CA SER A 260 -7.25 -5.66 6.54
C SER A 260 -5.91 -5.22 5.93
N PHE A 261 -5.80 -3.93 5.61
CA PHE A 261 -4.57 -3.32 5.09
C PHE A 261 -4.32 -1.96 5.73
N LEU A 262 -3.05 -1.62 5.94
CA LEU A 262 -2.61 -0.29 6.37
C LEU A 262 -1.84 0.40 5.23
N PHE A 263 -2.40 1.48 4.72
CA PHE A 263 -1.74 2.41 3.81
C PHE A 263 -1.22 3.61 4.60
N ASN A 264 0.11 3.80 4.63
CA ASN A 264 0.77 4.84 5.41
C ASN A 264 1.61 5.76 4.50
N PRO A 265 1.00 6.74 3.82
CA PRO A 265 1.72 7.73 3.04
C PRO A 265 2.40 8.77 3.93
N THR A 266 3.69 9.00 3.75
CA THR A 266 4.42 10.08 4.46
C THR A 266 4.60 11.35 3.59
N LYS A 267 4.24 11.24 2.29
CA LYS A 267 4.28 12.29 1.27
C LYS A 267 3.01 12.32 0.44
N ASN A 268 2.78 13.47 -0.22
CA ASN A 268 1.62 13.68 -1.07
C ASN A 268 1.55 12.68 -2.23
N GLN A 269 0.34 12.27 -2.58
CA GLN A 269 0.06 11.44 -3.75
C GLN A 269 -1.07 12.09 -4.55
N ASN A 270 -0.75 12.60 -5.74
CA ASN A 270 -1.68 13.42 -6.51
C ASN A 270 -2.42 12.66 -7.62
N ALA A 271 -2.11 11.39 -7.85
CA ALA A 271 -2.61 10.63 -8.99
C ALA A 271 -2.81 9.14 -8.66
N MET A 272 -3.37 8.84 -7.48
CA MET A 272 -3.69 7.46 -7.11
C MET A 272 -4.89 6.94 -7.92
N GLY A 273 -4.98 5.62 -8.07
CA GLY A 273 -6.09 4.94 -8.71
C GLY A 273 -7.33 4.83 -7.81
N THR A 274 -8.12 3.78 -8.02
CA THR A 274 -9.33 3.51 -7.25
C THR A 274 -9.10 2.57 -6.08
N ILE A 275 -10.05 2.55 -5.15
CA ILE A 275 -10.17 1.61 -4.05
C ILE A 275 -11.28 0.62 -4.41
N THR A 276 -11.01 -0.68 -4.23
CA THR A 276 -11.98 -1.74 -4.47
C THR A 276 -11.96 -2.74 -3.32
N PHE A 277 -13.15 -3.22 -2.96
CA PHE A 277 -13.32 -4.32 -2.01
C PHE A 277 -13.85 -5.54 -2.77
N ALA A 278 -12.91 -6.37 -3.26
CA ALA A 278 -13.22 -7.54 -4.07
C ALA A 278 -13.62 -8.74 -3.20
N GLY A 279 -14.40 -9.69 -3.74
CA GLY A 279 -14.56 -11.02 -3.13
C GLY A 279 -15.92 -11.38 -2.52
N GLY A 280 -17.04 -10.82 -2.97
CA GLY A 280 -18.39 -11.17 -2.49
C GLY A 280 -18.88 -10.20 -1.42
N ALA A 281 -19.60 -10.66 -0.38
CA ALA A 281 -19.96 -9.84 0.79
C ALA A 281 -18.71 -9.51 1.63
N ALA A 282 -17.77 -8.79 1.01
CA ALA A 282 -16.46 -8.47 1.53
C ALA A 282 -16.56 -7.28 2.47
N ASP A 283 -16.29 -7.53 3.75
CA ASP A 283 -16.17 -6.59 4.86
C ASP A 283 -14.70 -6.22 5.11
N GLY A 284 -13.91 -6.14 4.04
CA GLY A 284 -12.49 -5.77 4.09
C GLY A 284 -12.30 -4.35 4.65
N VAL A 285 -11.12 -4.11 5.22
CA VAL A 285 -10.81 -2.84 5.91
C VAL A 285 -9.55 -2.21 5.35
N LEU A 286 -9.69 -1.02 4.75
CA LEU A 286 -8.56 -0.16 4.42
C LEU A 286 -8.36 0.83 5.56
N ASN A 287 -7.21 0.78 6.22
CA ASN A 287 -6.78 1.81 7.16
C ASN A 287 -5.80 2.74 6.44
N ILE A 288 -6.02 4.04 6.53
CA ILE A 288 -5.13 5.07 6.01
C ILE A 288 -4.65 5.89 7.20
N ASP A 289 -3.35 5.88 7.46
CA ASP A 289 -2.73 6.68 8.51
C ASP A 289 -1.98 7.85 7.88
N VAL A 290 -2.41 9.09 8.16
CA VAL A 290 -1.91 10.28 7.48
C VAL A 290 -1.24 11.21 8.48
N PRO A 291 0.08 11.45 8.34
CA PRO A 291 0.77 12.45 9.15
C PRO A 291 0.38 13.86 8.67
N GLY A 292 0.39 14.83 9.59
CA GLY A 292 -0.03 16.20 9.27
C GLY A 292 0.86 16.98 8.30
N THR A 293 1.94 16.37 7.80
CA THR A 293 2.78 16.90 6.72
C THR A 293 2.21 16.62 5.32
N VAL A 294 1.30 15.66 5.19
CA VAL A 294 0.63 15.33 3.93
C VAL A 294 -0.53 16.29 3.73
N THR A 295 -0.52 17.01 2.62
CA THR A 295 -1.53 18.01 2.25
C THR A 295 -2.43 17.53 1.12
N THR A 296 -2.08 16.45 0.41
CA THR A 296 -2.88 15.93 -0.69
C THR A 296 -2.75 14.43 -0.86
N LEU A 297 -3.90 13.76 -0.86
CA LEU A 297 -4.10 12.37 -1.27
C LEU A 297 -5.27 12.32 -2.25
N ALA A 298 -4.96 12.33 -3.55
CA ALA A 298 -5.95 12.37 -4.62
C ALA A 298 -6.09 10.99 -5.28
N PHE A 299 -7.28 10.41 -5.11
CA PHE A 299 -7.73 9.20 -5.77
C PHE A 299 -8.50 9.55 -7.06
N ALA A 300 -8.51 8.61 -8.00
CA ALA A 300 -9.42 8.64 -9.14
C ALA A 300 -10.90 8.64 -8.69
N ASP A 301 -11.81 8.89 -9.63
CA ASP A 301 -13.25 8.75 -9.37
C ASP A 301 -13.57 7.30 -8.96
N ASN A 302 -14.11 7.15 -7.75
CA ASN A 302 -14.44 5.88 -7.15
C ASN A 302 -15.94 5.55 -7.24
N SER A 303 -16.78 6.42 -7.81
CA SER A 303 -18.25 6.24 -7.84
C SER A 303 -18.71 4.95 -8.55
N ALA A 304 -17.90 4.46 -9.50
CA ALA A 304 -18.14 3.20 -10.20
C ALA A 304 -17.46 1.98 -9.53
N SER A 305 -16.64 2.19 -8.50
CA SER A 305 -15.93 1.11 -7.80
C SER A 305 -16.86 0.43 -6.80
N ASP A 306 -16.90 -0.90 -6.81
CA ASP A 306 -17.70 -1.66 -5.85
C ASP A 306 -17.00 -1.70 -4.49
N TRP A 307 -17.63 -1.06 -3.51
CA TRP A 307 -17.17 -1.06 -2.12
C TRP A 307 -17.94 -2.05 -1.25
N GLY A 308 -19.00 -2.69 -1.75
CA GLY A 308 -19.79 -3.68 -1.00
C GLY A 308 -20.08 -3.27 0.46
N SER A 309 -19.55 -4.05 1.39
CA SER A 309 -19.58 -3.80 2.84
C SER A 309 -18.21 -3.39 3.42
N GLY A 310 -17.24 -3.05 2.56
CA GLY A 310 -15.91 -2.64 2.97
C GLY A 310 -15.92 -1.35 3.77
N THR A 311 -14.83 -1.08 4.48
CA THR A 311 -14.68 0.13 5.30
C THR A 311 -13.34 0.80 5.00
N VAL A 312 -13.36 2.13 4.91
CA VAL A 312 -12.15 2.96 4.84
C VAL A 312 -12.04 3.76 6.14
N ASN A 313 -11.03 3.46 6.94
CA ASN A 313 -10.73 4.19 8.17
C ASN A 313 -9.58 5.16 7.91
N ILE A 314 -9.78 6.43 8.23
CA ILE A 314 -8.76 7.46 8.12
C ILE A 314 -8.36 7.91 9.53
N THR A 315 -7.08 7.82 9.84
CA THR A 315 -6.47 8.38 11.05
C THR A 315 -5.63 9.60 10.66
N GLY A 316 -5.71 10.67 11.45
CA GLY A 316 -5.07 11.94 11.15
C GLY A 316 -5.82 12.76 10.11
N TYR A 317 -7.16 12.68 10.10
CA TYR A 317 -7.98 13.35 9.09
C TYR A 317 -7.82 14.87 9.14
N GLN A 318 -7.63 15.46 7.96
CA GLN A 318 -7.61 16.91 7.75
C GLN A 318 -8.52 17.24 6.57
N GLU A 319 -9.40 18.20 6.78
CA GLU A 319 -10.34 18.68 5.77
C GLU A 319 -9.59 19.23 4.55
N GLY A 320 -9.98 18.79 3.35
CA GLY A 320 -9.32 19.22 2.10
C GLY A 320 -8.03 18.47 1.72
N VAL A 321 -7.60 17.45 2.48
CA VAL A 321 -6.43 16.63 2.13
C VAL A 321 -6.79 15.50 1.17
N PHE A 322 -7.91 14.84 1.41
CA PHE A 322 -8.35 13.71 0.60
C PHE A 322 -9.21 14.19 -0.56
N ARG A 323 -8.97 13.67 -1.75
CA ARG A 323 -9.77 13.99 -2.95
C ARG A 323 -10.16 12.71 -3.67
N PHE A 324 -11.40 12.65 -4.15
CA PHE A 324 -11.91 11.59 -5.00
C PHE A 324 -12.44 12.20 -6.29
N GLY A 325 -11.82 11.85 -7.41
CA GLY A 325 -12.18 12.42 -8.71
C GLY A 325 -11.89 13.92 -8.80
N THR A 326 -12.67 14.61 -9.63
CA THR A 326 -12.49 16.06 -9.88
C THR A 326 -13.70 16.91 -9.60
N ASP A 327 -14.75 16.31 -9.05
CA ASP A 327 -16.01 16.94 -8.71
C ASP A 327 -16.67 16.25 -7.50
N ASN A 328 -17.86 16.71 -7.13
CA ASN A 328 -18.61 16.16 -6.00
C ASN A 328 -19.24 14.78 -6.24
N ASN A 329 -18.99 14.15 -7.40
CA ASN A 329 -19.52 12.83 -7.74
C ASN A 329 -18.48 11.72 -7.61
N GLY A 330 -17.24 12.03 -7.19
CA GLY A 330 -16.17 11.04 -7.06
C GLY A 330 -16.44 9.89 -6.08
N LEU A 331 -17.47 10.01 -5.24
CA LEU A 331 -18.00 8.96 -4.37
C LEU A 331 -19.53 9.00 -4.35
N THR A 332 -20.15 7.83 -4.20
CA THR A 332 -21.59 7.72 -3.93
C THR A 332 -21.91 7.98 -2.45
N PRO A 333 -23.17 8.31 -2.10
CA PRO A 333 -23.59 8.43 -0.70
C PRO A 333 -23.34 7.17 0.15
N ALA A 334 -23.45 5.98 -0.46
CA ALA A 334 -23.18 4.72 0.22
C ALA A 334 -21.69 4.58 0.56
N GLN A 335 -20.79 4.95 -0.36
CA GLN A 335 -19.34 4.93 -0.13
C GLN A 335 -18.90 5.96 0.90
N LEU A 336 -19.49 7.16 0.91
CA LEU A 336 -19.24 8.16 1.96
C LEU A 336 -19.58 7.61 3.35
N ALA A 337 -20.66 6.83 3.48
CA ALA A 337 -21.05 6.20 4.74
C ALA A 337 -20.12 5.06 5.19
N GLN A 338 -19.26 4.55 4.29
CA GLN A 338 -18.26 3.52 4.59
C GLN A 338 -16.92 4.12 5.04
N ILE A 339 -16.78 5.44 5.04
CA ILE A 339 -15.59 6.13 5.51
C ILE A 339 -15.78 6.52 6.98
N THR A 340 -14.79 6.20 7.81
CA THR A 340 -14.69 6.72 9.17
C THR A 340 -13.45 7.60 9.28
N VAL A 341 -13.55 8.70 10.04
CA VAL A 341 -12.41 9.59 10.31
C VAL A 341 -12.16 9.66 11.83
N ASP A 342 -10.93 9.44 12.26
CA ASP A 342 -10.45 9.48 13.66
C ASP A 342 -11.34 8.73 14.67
N GLY A 343 -11.82 7.54 14.28
CA GLY A 343 -12.56 6.60 15.13
C GLY A 343 -13.97 7.01 15.58
N SER A 344 -14.43 8.23 15.26
CA SER A 344 -15.75 8.74 15.67
C SER A 344 -16.35 9.80 14.74
N GLY A 345 -15.68 10.09 13.63
CA GLY A 345 -15.89 11.27 12.80
C GLY A 345 -17.32 11.52 12.37
N GLY A 346 -17.74 12.78 12.48
CA GLY A 346 -19.04 13.25 12.02
C GLY A 346 -19.26 13.04 10.52
N ALA A 347 -20.48 13.32 10.06
CA ALA A 347 -20.82 13.16 8.65
C ALA A 347 -19.85 13.95 7.73
N ILE A 348 -19.39 13.31 6.67
CA ILE A 348 -18.49 13.87 5.66
C ILE A 348 -19.19 13.98 4.31
N ALA A 349 -18.65 14.82 3.43
CA ALA A 349 -19.16 15.04 2.08
C ALA A 349 -18.01 15.37 1.11
N LEU A 350 -18.31 15.42 -0.19
CA LEU A 350 -17.41 15.96 -1.19
C LEU A 350 -17.77 17.40 -1.53
N ASP A 351 -16.76 18.26 -1.62
CA ASP A 351 -16.92 19.61 -2.16
C ASP A 351 -16.99 19.60 -3.71
N SER A 352 -17.18 20.79 -4.31
CA SER A 352 -17.27 20.94 -5.78
C SER A 352 -16.04 20.49 -6.57
N SER A 353 -14.89 20.32 -5.90
CA SER A 353 -13.63 19.86 -6.48
C SER A 353 -13.32 18.40 -6.12
N GLY A 354 -14.21 17.71 -5.42
CA GLY A 354 -14.06 16.32 -4.99
C GLY A 354 -13.23 16.15 -3.72
N PHE A 355 -12.94 17.21 -2.98
CA PHE A 355 -12.27 17.09 -1.69
C PHE A 355 -13.23 16.62 -0.60
N LEU A 356 -12.75 15.69 0.22
CA LEU A 356 -13.44 15.25 1.41
C LEU A 356 -13.41 16.36 2.46
N ILE A 357 -14.60 16.73 2.90
CA ILE A 357 -14.84 17.80 3.86
C ILE A 357 -15.86 17.36 4.91
N ASN A 358 -15.92 18.08 6.01
CA ASN A 358 -16.99 17.87 6.98
C ASN A 358 -18.32 18.29 6.36
N ALA A 359 -19.38 17.50 6.49
CA ALA A 359 -20.68 17.83 5.91
C ALA A 359 -21.25 19.16 6.47
N SER A 360 -20.89 19.53 7.70
CA SER A 360 -21.22 20.83 8.30
C SER A 360 -20.64 22.02 7.54
N SER A 361 -19.51 21.84 6.84
CA SER A 361 -18.86 22.88 6.03
C SER A 361 -19.66 23.23 4.77
N LEU A 362 -20.60 22.37 4.37
CA LEU A 362 -21.56 22.65 3.30
C LEU A 362 -22.88 23.26 3.82
N SER A 363 -23.06 23.37 5.14
CA SER A 363 -24.31 23.85 5.71
C SER A 363 -24.50 25.34 5.45
N THR A 364 -25.69 25.70 4.95
CA THR A 364 -26.13 27.09 4.88
C THR A 364 -26.88 27.53 6.14
N GLU A 365 -27.04 26.67 7.15
CA GLU A 365 -27.81 26.99 8.34
C GLU A 365 -27.27 28.22 9.05
N ASP A 366 -25.95 28.33 9.21
CA ASP A 366 -25.31 29.51 9.80
C ASP A 366 -25.53 30.77 8.95
N PHE A 367 -25.54 30.65 7.62
CA PHE A 367 -25.86 31.75 6.72
C PHE A 367 -27.33 32.18 6.83
N GLU A 368 -28.26 31.23 6.87
CA GLU A 368 -29.70 31.46 7.00
C GLU A 368 -30.07 32.06 8.36
N LEU A 369 -29.45 31.56 9.45
CA LEU A 369 -29.52 32.13 10.79
C LEU A 369 -29.10 33.61 10.81
N ASN A 370 -28.06 33.96 10.06
CA ASN A 370 -27.52 35.31 10.05
C ASN A 370 -28.18 36.25 9.03
N SER A 371 -28.77 35.74 7.95
CA SER A 371 -29.31 36.56 6.85
C SER A 371 -30.77 36.99 7.00
N LYS A 372 -31.64 36.20 7.66
CA LYS A 372 -33.09 36.52 7.78
C LYS A 372 -33.48 37.14 9.13
N PRO A 373 -34.31 38.20 9.20
CA PRO A 373 -34.78 38.74 10.46
C PRO A 373 -35.45 37.68 11.34
N ILE A 374 -35.07 37.62 12.62
CA ILE A 374 -35.63 36.74 13.64
C ILE A 374 -36.85 37.41 14.26
N ALA A 375 -36.78 38.71 14.59
CA ALA A 375 -37.86 39.46 15.21
C ALA A 375 -38.78 40.15 14.19
N TYR A 376 -40.08 40.06 14.42
CA TYR A 376 -41.09 40.83 13.69
C TYR A 376 -42.29 41.19 14.59
N PRO A 377 -42.99 42.31 14.32
CA PRO A 377 -42.63 43.35 13.38
C PRO A 377 -41.47 44.23 13.90
N THR A 378 -40.77 44.92 12.99
CA THR A 378 -39.75 45.94 13.35
C THR A 378 -40.37 47.14 14.07
N LEU A 379 -41.64 47.45 13.78
CA LEU A 379 -42.44 48.47 14.48
C LEU A 379 -43.47 47.75 15.36
N ALA A 380 -43.22 47.68 16.66
CA ALA A 380 -44.02 46.89 17.59
C ALA A 380 -44.73 47.79 18.62
N SER A 381 -46.01 47.51 18.88
CA SER A 381 -46.75 48.18 19.95
C SER A 381 -46.69 47.40 21.26
N ASN A 382 -47.01 46.11 21.24
CA ASN A 382 -47.11 45.33 22.48
C ASN A 382 -46.21 44.10 22.48
N THR A 383 -45.99 43.47 21.33
CA THR A 383 -45.35 42.17 21.26
C THR A 383 -44.45 42.10 20.03
N ILE A 384 -43.30 41.44 20.20
CA ILE A 384 -42.42 41.02 19.11
C ILE A 384 -42.50 39.51 19.03
N PHE A 385 -42.73 38.97 17.85
CA PHE A 385 -42.74 37.55 17.55
C PHE A 385 -41.40 37.12 16.96
N PHE A 386 -41.06 35.86 17.14
CA PHE A 386 -39.84 35.25 16.61
C PHE A 386 -40.19 34.26 15.51
N SER A 387 -39.36 34.21 14.46
CA SER A 387 -39.56 33.29 13.34
C SER A 387 -39.31 31.82 13.71
N LYS A 388 -38.72 31.58 14.88
CA LYS A 388 -38.51 30.27 15.51
C LYS A 388 -38.36 30.43 17.03
N PRO A 389 -38.55 29.36 17.84
CA PRO A 389 -38.34 29.40 19.29
C PRO A 389 -36.93 29.87 19.66
N GLN A 390 -36.81 30.63 20.76
CA GLN A 390 -35.57 31.21 21.27
C GLN A 390 -35.40 30.92 22.77
N GLU A 391 -34.17 30.66 23.21
CA GLU A 391 -33.82 30.29 24.58
C GLU A 391 -33.16 31.43 25.37
N ASN A 392 -32.55 32.41 24.69
CA ASN A 392 -31.91 33.59 25.30
C ASN A 392 -32.14 34.85 24.45
N VAL A 393 -33.31 35.46 24.59
CA VAL A 393 -33.60 36.79 24.08
C VAL A 393 -33.38 37.86 25.14
N LYS A 394 -32.63 38.90 24.77
CA LYS A 394 -32.33 40.04 25.63
C LYS A 394 -32.59 41.33 24.88
N VAL A 395 -33.30 42.26 25.50
CA VAL A 395 -33.56 43.59 24.94
C VAL A 395 -32.71 44.60 25.67
N PHE A 396 -32.07 45.49 24.90
CA PHE A 396 -31.22 46.56 25.37
C PHE A 396 -31.72 47.91 24.86
N ASP A 397 -31.55 48.94 25.69
CA ASP A 397 -31.66 50.32 25.21
C ASP A 397 -30.44 50.74 24.36
N LEU A 398 -30.48 51.94 23.79
CA LEU A 398 -29.39 52.46 22.96
C LEU A 398 -28.10 52.75 23.73
N ASN A 399 -28.14 52.78 25.07
CA ASN A 399 -26.97 52.94 25.90
C ASN A 399 -26.35 51.59 26.30
N GLY A 400 -26.88 50.48 25.78
CA GLY A 400 -26.41 49.13 26.07
C GLY A 400 -26.87 48.60 27.43
N ARG A 401 -27.86 49.22 28.08
CA ARG A 401 -28.45 48.69 29.31
C ARG A 401 -29.51 47.65 28.96
N MET A 402 -29.39 46.47 29.56
CA MET A 402 -30.41 45.42 29.45
C MET A 402 -31.69 45.87 30.17
N ILE A 403 -32.82 45.82 29.47
CA ILE A 403 -34.12 46.28 29.97
C ILE A 403 -35.16 45.16 30.02
N LEU A 404 -35.01 44.13 29.19
CA LEU A 404 -35.81 42.90 29.25
C LEU A 404 -34.92 41.69 28.95
N GLN A 405 -35.30 40.54 29.47
CA GLN A 405 -34.70 39.25 29.16
C GLN A 405 -35.78 38.16 29.15
N ASN A 406 -35.42 36.97 28.65
CA ASN A 406 -36.31 35.84 28.50
C ASN A 406 -37.22 35.54 29.69
N GLN A 407 -38.43 35.11 29.36
CA GLN A 407 -39.49 34.76 30.30
C GLN A 407 -39.73 33.25 30.36
N SER A 408 -39.28 32.48 29.36
CA SER A 408 -39.40 31.02 29.32
C SER A 408 -38.30 30.38 28.45
N GLU A 409 -38.08 29.09 28.65
CA GLU A 409 -37.40 28.23 27.66
C GLU A 409 -38.30 28.12 26.41
N ASN A 410 -37.71 28.10 25.20
CA ASN A 410 -38.43 28.04 23.92
C ASN A 410 -39.43 29.19 23.67
N GLN A 411 -39.08 30.41 24.06
CA GLN A 411 -39.90 31.60 23.87
C GLN A 411 -40.10 31.91 22.38
N VAL A 412 -41.35 32.09 21.93
CA VAL A 412 -41.70 32.41 20.53
C VAL A 412 -42.07 33.89 20.33
N GLN A 413 -42.17 34.64 21.42
CA GLN A 413 -42.53 36.05 21.42
C GLN A 413 -42.06 36.74 22.71
N ILE A 414 -41.84 38.05 22.69
CA ILE A 414 -41.55 38.85 23.89
C ILE A 414 -42.51 40.03 24.01
N ASP A 415 -43.06 40.21 25.22
CA ASP A 415 -43.89 41.36 25.56
C ASP A 415 -42.99 42.60 25.78
N VAL A 416 -43.29 43.66 25.03
CA VAL A 416 -42.59 44.95 25.06
C VAL A 416 -43.53 46.10 25.47
N ASN A 417 -44.73 45.80 25.94
CA ASN A 417 -45.72 46.80 26.35
C ASN A 417 -45.23 47.70 27.49
N SER A 418 -44.37 47.18 28.37
CA SER A 418 -43.76 47.94 29.47
C SER A 418 -42.66 48.92 29.04
N LEU A 419 -42.20 48.84 27.79
CA LEU A 419 -41.16 49.72 27.27
C LEU A 419 -41.74 51.08 26.87
N ALA A 420 -40.97 52.15 27.12
CA ALA A 420 -41.28 53.47 26.61
C ALA A 420 -41.18 53.51 25.07
N ARG A 421 -41.83 54.49 24.44
CA ARG A 421 -41.66 54.73 23.00
C ARG A 421 -40.21 55.02 22.68
N GLY A 422 -39.65 54.33 21.70
CA GLY A 422 -38.22 54.43 21.43
C GLY A 422 -37.68 53.30 20.59
N MET A 423 -36.36 53.27 20.48
CA MET A 423 -35.62 52.31 19.66
C MET A 423 -34.79 51.41 20.56
N TYR A 424 -34.80 50.12 20.25
CA TYR A 424 -34.23 49.09 21.10
C TYR A 424 -33.49 48.04 20.27
N LEU A 425 -32.46 47.44 20.88
CA LEU A 425 -31.74 46.30 20.31
C LEU A 425 -32.28 45.02 20.95
N ILE A 426 -32.47 43.99 20.16
CA ILE A 426 -32.85 42.65 20.61
C ILE A 426 -31.76 41.67 20.18
N ILE A 427 -31.24 40.91 21.14
CA ILE A 427 -30.14 39.97 20.96
C ILE A 427 -30.65 38.55 21.22
N PHE A 428 -30.30 37.63 20.31
CA PHE A 428 -30.76 36.24 20.28
C PHE A 428 -29.65 35.23 20.65
N ASP A 429 -30.00 33.93 20.70
CA ASP A 429 -29.10 32.83 21.07
C ASP A 429 -27.80 32.76 20.26
N ASN A 430 -27.91 32.99 18.95
CA ASN A 430 -26.77 33.03 18.04
C ASN A 430 -25.99 34.35 18.09
N LYS A 431 -26.22 35.19 19.11
CA LYS A 431 -25.68 36.56 19.27
C LYS A 431 -26.07 37.52 18.15
N LYS A 432 -27.01 37.14 17.28
CA LYS A 432 -27.56 38.05 16.28
C LYS A 432 -28.26 39.19 16.99
N THR A 433 -27.98 40.41 16.53
CA THR A 433 -28.58 41.62 17.06
C THR A 433 -29.48 42.24 16.01
N GLU A 434 -30.73 42.47 16.36
CA GLU A 434 -31.70 43.15 15.51
C GLU A 434 -32.21 44.40 16.22
N LYS A 435 -32.85 45.29 15.46
CA LYS A 435 -33.40 46.54 16.00
C LYS A 435 -34.90 46.57 15.79
N PHE A 436 -35.62 47.07 16.79
CA PHE A 436 -37.03 47.39 16.66
C PHE A 436 -37.34 48.78 17.23
N ILE A 437 -38.51 49.30 16.87
CA ILE A 437 -39.05 50.57 17.33
C ILE A 437 -40.36 50.29 18.07
N LYS A 438 -40.42 50.70 19.34
CA LYS A 438 -41.62 50.69 20.17
C LYS A 438 -42.46 51.92 19.88
N GLN A 439 -43.71 51.72 19.46
CA GLN A 439 -44.71 52.78 19.21
C GLN A 439 -45.59 53.10 20.43
#